data_AF-A0A3A5I7M6-F1
#
_entry.id   AF-A0A3A5I7M6-F1
#
_cell.length_a   1.000
_cell.length_b   1.000
_cell.length_c   1.000
_cell.angle_alpha   90.00
_cell.angle_beta   90.00
_cell.angle_gamma   90.00
#
_symmetry.space_group_name_H-M   'P 1'
#
loop_
_entity.id
_entity.type
_entity.pdbx_description
1 polymer ?
#
loop_
_entity_poly.entity_id
_entity_poly.type
_entity_poly.pdbx_seq_one_letter_code
_entity_poly.pdbx_strand_id
1 'polypeptide(L)' 'MKIMSNEMLVAAYRDAKNKGQDTDWIRMLRNEAQKRGLNVTKN' A
#
# COMPACT_ATOMS: atom_id res chain seq x y z
N MET A 1 -8.49 -6.99 0.77
CA MET A 1 -8.16 -6.06 -0.33
C MET A 1 -8.51 -6.57 -1.74
N LYS A 2 -9.24 -7.69 -1.92
CA LYS A 2 -9.59 -8.25 -3.25
C LYS A 2 -10.36 -7.30 -4.20
N ILE A 3 -10.94 -6.22 -3.66
CA ILE A 3 -11.71 -5.22 -4.41
C ILE A 3 -10.83 -4.05 -4.89
N MET A 4 -9.71 -3.77 -4.22
CA MET A 4 -8.88 -2.60 -4.52
C MET A 4 -8.03 -2.87 -5.77
N SER A 5 -8.05 -1.98 -6.76
CA SER A 5 -7.17 -2.08 -7.93
C SER A 5 -5.70 -1.87 -7.53
N ASN A 6 -4.76 -2.25 -8.40
CA ASN A 6 -3.33 -2.05 -8.15
C ASN A 6 -2.99 -0.56 -7.96
N GLU A 7 -3.60 0.31 -8.75
CA GLU A 7 -3.41 1.76 -8.65
C GLU A 7 -3.94 2.32 -7.32
N MET A 8 -5.15 1.92 -6.92
CA MET A 8 -5.71 2.33 -5.63
C MET A 8 -4.88 1.80 -4.45
N LEU A 9 -4.33 0.59 -4.56
CA LEU A 9 -3.48 0.00 -3.52
C LEU A 9 -2.17 0.78 -3.34
N VAL A 10 -1.53 1.18 -4.45
CA VAL A 10 -0.31 2.01 -4.43
C VAL A 10 -0.62 3.40 -3.89
N ALA A 11 -1.74 4.01 -4.32
CA ALA A 11 -2.16 5.33 -3.86
C ALA A 11 -2.45 5.34 -2.35
N ALA A 12 -3.20 4.35 -1.85
CA ALA A 12 -3.51 4.20 -0.43
C ALA A 12 -2.25 4.00 0.41
N TYR A 13 -1.28 3.20 -0.06
CA TYR A 13 0.01 3.02 0.62
C TYR A 13 0.77 4.34 0.75
N ARG A 14 0.88 5.11 -0.35
CA ARG A 14 1.58 6.39 -0.35
C ARG A 14 0.89 7.42 0.54
N ASP A 15 -0.43 7.51 0.47
CA ASP A 15 -1.22 8.41 1.31
C ASP A 15 -1.05 8.09 2.80
N ALA A 16 -1.18 6.82 3.17
CA ALA A 16 -0.99 6.35 4.55
C ALA A 16 0.43 6.66 5.07
N LYS A 17 1.45 6.41 4.25
CA LYS A 17 2.86 6.71 4.59
C LYS A 17 3.09 8.22 4.76
N ASN A 18 2.57 9.05 3.85
CA ASN A 18 2.78 10.50 3.88
C ASN A 18 2.05 11.18 5.04
N LYS A 19 0.88 10.66 5.42
CA LYS A 19 0.10 11.18 6.54
C LYS A 19 0.56 10.66 7.91
N GLY A 20 1.58 9.80 7.95
CA GLY A 20 2.02 9.15 9.19
C GLY A 20 0.90 8.33 9.84
N GLN A 21 0.06 7.69 9.02
CA GLN A 21 -1.02 6.85 9.52
C GLN A 21 -0.46 5.62 10.24
N ASP A 22 -1.38 4.89 10.88
CA ASP A 22 -1.14 3.65 11.59
C ASP A 22 -0.13 2.72 10.87
N THR A 23 0.88 2.28 11.61
CA THR A 23 1.96 1.44 11.11
C THR A 23 1.51 0.07 10.63
N ASP A 24 0.47 -0.50 11.26
CA ASP A 24 -0.10 -1.79 10.86
C ASP A 24 -0.89 -1.67 9.57
N TRP A 25 -1.59 -0.55 9.37
CA TRP A 25 -2.26 -0.25 8.11
C TRP A 25 -1.26 -0.12 6.95
N ILE A 26 -0.17 0.62 7.15
CA ILE A 26 0.93 0.75 6.17
C ILE A 26 1.54 -0.63 5.86
N ARG A 27 1.75 -1.46 6.89
CA ARG A 27 2.30 -2.82 6.73
C ARG A 27 1.36 -3.73 5.96
N MET A 28 0.05 -3.65 6.22
CA MET A 28 -0.96 -4.43 5.50
C MET A 28 -0.97 -4.08 4.01
N LEU A 29 -0.99 -2.79 3.68
CA LEU A 29 -0.95 -2.29 2.30
C LEU A 29 0.33 -2.73 1.57
N ARG A 30 1.48 -2.62 2.24
CA ARG A 30 2.77 -3.11 1.71
C ARG A 30 2.73 -4.60 1.39
N ASN A 31 2.23 -5.42 2.31
CA ASN A 31 2.17 -6.87 2.16
C ASN A 31 1.26 -7.27 0.99
N GLU A 32 0.10 -6.62 0.85
CA GLU A 32 -0.79 -6.86 -0.29
C GLU A 32 -0.15 -6.44 -1.61
N ALA A 33 0.53 -5.29 -1.65
CA ALA A 33 1.22 -4.83 -2.85
C ALA A 33 2.31 -5.82 -3.27
N GLN A 34 3.10 -6.31 -2.31
CA GLN A 34 4.13 -7.33 -2.55
C GLN A 34 3.54 -8.65 -3.05
N LYS A 35 2.42 -9.13 -2.49
CA LYS A 35 1.71 -10.34 -2.96
C LYS A 35 1.28 -10.23 -4.42
N ARG A 36 1.05 -9.00 -4.92
CA ARG A 36 0.68 -8.71 -6.30
C ARG A 36 1.86 -8.37 -7.21
N GLY A 37 3.09 -8.45 -6.71
CA GLY A 37 4.30 -8.08 -7.45
C GLY A 37 4.47 -6.58 -7.66
N LEU A 38 3.75 -5.74 -6.92
CA LEU A 38 3.84 -4.27 -7.03
C LEU A 38 4.97 -3.75 -6.15
N ASN A 39 5.86 -2.94 -6.72
CA ASN A 39 6.92 -2.28 -5.96
C ASN A 39 6.43 -0.91 -5.45
N VAL A 40 5.83 -0.91 -4.26
CA VAL A 40 5.38 0.32 -3.57
C VAL A 40 6.50 1.04 -2.79
N THR A 41 7.69 0.44 -2.73
CA THR A 41 8.82 0.98 -1.95
C THR A 41 9.81 1.82 -2.76
N LYS A 42 9.72 1.80 -4.10
CA LYS A 42 10.51 2.68 -4.97
C LYS A 42 9.71 3.95 -5.31
N ASN A 43 10.36 5.09 -5.11
CA ASN A 43 9.87 6.48 -5.06
C ASN A 43 8.99 6.81 -3.85
#